data_AF-A0AAD8FAC7-F1
#
_entry.id   AF-A0AAD8FAC7-F1
#
_cell.length_a   1.000
_cell.length_b   1.000
_cell.length_c   1.000
_cell.angle_alpha   90.00
_cell.angle_beta   90.00
_cell.angle_gamma   90.00
#
_symmetry.space_group_name_H-M   'P 1'
#
loop_
_entity.id
_entity.type
_entity.pdbx_description
1 polymer ?
#
loop_
_entity_poly.entity_id
_entity_poly.type
_entity_poly.pdbx_seq_one_letter_code
_entity_poly.pdbx_strand_id
1 'polypeptide(L)'
;MTSLGIETNDQLTSLGIEKNDQLTSLDIDTNDQLTSLGIETYDQLTSLGKETNDQLTSLGIETNNQLTSLDIETNDQLTSLGIETNDQLTSLGIEKNDQLTSLGIEKNDQLTFLGIETNDQLTSLGIEKNDQLTSLGIETNDQLTSLGNLDTTNNWLHHFLPEAE
;
A
#
# COMPACT_ATOMS: atom_id res chain seq x y z
N MET A 1 -13.74 -19.27 -3.10
CA MET A 1 -12.34 -19.76 -3.02
C MET A 1 -11.62 -18.86 -2.05
N THR A 2 -11.09 -19.40 -0.95
CA THR A 2 -10.59 -18.59 0.17
C THR A 2 -9.11 -18.23 0.07
N SER A 3 -8.32 -19.02 -0.65
CA SER A 3 -6.92 -18.72 -0.91
C SER A 3 -6.64 -18.86 -2.40
N LEU A 4 -5.83 -17.96 -2.94
CA LEU A 4 -5.33 -18.01 -4.30
C LEU A 4 -3.81 -17.98 -4.22
N GLY A 5 -3.19 -19.09 -4.60
CA GLY A 5 -1.74 -19.19 -4.79
C GLY A 5 -1.45 -19.13 -6.27
N ILE A 6 -0.55 -18.24 -6.66
CA ILE A 6 0.01 -18.20 -8.02
C ILE A 6 1.45 -18.68 -7.91
N GLU A 7 1.65 -19.95 -8.23
CA GLU A 7 2.97 -20.56 -8.35
C GLU A 7 3.80 -19.84 -9.43
N THR A 8 5.13 -20.06 -9.40
CA THR A 8 6.09 -19.46 -10.34
C THR A 8 5.62 -19.46 -11.79
N ASN A 9 5.51 -18.27 -12.36
CA ASN A 9 5.21 -18.06 -13.76
C ASN A 9 6.13 -16.99 -14.37
N ASP A 10 7.21 -17.46 -15.02
CA ASP A 10 8.22 -16.63 -15.68
C ASP A 10 7.70 -15.83 -16.89
N GLN A 11 6.40 -15.90 -17.21
CA GLN A 11 5.77 -15.16 -18.30
C GLN A 11 4.65 -14.25 -17.79
N LEU A 12 4.27 -14.32 -16.52
CA LEU A 12 3.19 -13.51 -15.96
C LEU A 12 3.72 -12.10 -15.73
N THR A 13 3.30 -11.16 -16.59
CA THR A 13 3.75 -9.76 -16.49
C THR A 13 2.77 -8.83 -15.81
N SER A 14 1.49 -9.21 -15.77
CA SER A 14 0.41 -8.47 -15.12
C SER A 14 -0.63 -9.42 -14.57
N LEU A 15 -1.14 -9.11 -13.38
CA LEU A 15 -2.24 -9.81 -12.75
C LEU A 15 -3.27 -8.79 -12.28
N GLY A 16 -4.47 -8.88 -12.85
CA GLY A 16 -5.65 -8.18 -12.38
C GLY A 16 -6.61 -9.17 -11.73
N ILE A 17 -7.15 -8.81 -10.58
CA ILE A 17 -8.16 -9.65 -9.94
C ILE A 17 -9.36 -8.80 -9.55
N GLU A 18 -10.46 -9.02 -10.26
CA GLU A 18 -11.59 -8.09 -10.31
C GLU A 18 -12.62 -8.32 -9.20
N LYS A 19 -12.91 -9.58 -8.82
CA LYS A 19 -13.90 -9.87 -7.76
C LYS A 19 -13.74 -11.24 -7.10
N ASN A 20 -13.53 -11.27 -5.78
CA ASN A 20 -13.71 -12.48 -4.98
C ASN A 20 -14.10 -12.18 -3.52
N ASP A 21 -15.39 -12.26 -3.25
CA ASP A 21 -16.02 -12.00 -1.94
C ASP A 21 -15.61 -13.00 -0.83
N GLN A 22 -14.79 -14.01 -1.16
CA GLN A 22 -14.32 -15.03 -0.24
C GLN A 22 -12.80 -15.10 -0.12
N LEU A 23 -12.02 -14.36 -0.93
CA LEU A 23 -10.57 -14.49 -0.87
C LEU A 23 -10.05 -13.86 0.42
N THR A 24 -9.49 -14.69 1.29
CA THR A 24 -8.87 -14.30 2.56
C THR A 24 -7.36 -14.14 2.47
N SER A 25 -6.72 -14.79 1.49
CA SER A 25 -5.27 -14.71 1.28
C SER A 25 -4.93 -14.77 -0.21
N LEU A 26 -4.01 -13.91 -0.62
CA LEU A 26 -3.38 -13.92 -1.93
C LEU A 26 -1.89 -14.17 -1.72
N ASP A 27 -1.41 -15.25 -2.29
CA ASP A 27 0.00 -15.61 -2.29
C ASP A 27 0.48 -15.61 -3.74
N ILE A 28 1.42 -14.72 -4.03
CA ILE A 28 2.05 -14.64 -5.34
C ILE A 28 3.50 -15.01 -5.10
N ASP A 29 3.78 -16.29 -5.36
CA ASP A 29 5.12 -16.89 -5.28
C ASP A 29 6.05 -16.22 -6.30
N THR A 30 7.30 -16.65 -6.40
CA THR A 30 8.34 -16.04 -7.26
C THR A 30 7.85 -15.87 -8.71
N ASN A 31 7.39 -14.69 -9.08
CA ASN A 31 6.96 -14.30 -10.42
C ASN A 31 7.85 -13.16 -10.89
N ASP A 32 9.09 -13.51 -11.27
CA ASP A 32 10.18 -12.58 -11.61
C ASP A 32 9.88 -11.62 -12.75
N GLN A 33 8.80 -11.82 -13.52
CA GLN A 33 8.40 -10.93 -14.60
C GLN A 33 7.14 -10.10 -14.26
N LEU A 34 6.53 -10.30 -13.09
CA LEU A 34 5.32 -9.59 -12.69
C LEU A 34 5.64 -8.13 -12.39
N THR A 35 5.18 -7.24 -13.27
CA THR A 35 5.46 -5.81 -13.18
C THR A 35 4.29 -5.00 -12.61
N SER A 36 3.07 -5.55 -12.66
CA SER A 36 1.85 -4.88 -12.23
C SER A 36 0.89 -5.84 -11.54
N LEU A 37 0.40 -5.45 -10.36
CA LEU A 37 -0.64 -6.16 -9.62
C LEU A 37 -1.80 -5.21 -9.30
N GLY A 38 -3.00 -5.57 -9.76
CA GLY A 38 -4.25 -4.84 -9.50
C GLY A 38 -5.26 -5.71 -8.76
N ILE A 39 -5.82 -5.18 -7.68
CA ILE A 39 -6.77 -5.84 -6.78
C ILE A 39 -8.01 -4.94 -6.68
N GLU A 40 -9.10 -5.28 -7.39
CA GLU A 40 -10.26 -4.37 -7.49
C GLU A 40 -11.33 -4.61 -6.42
N THR A 41 -11.81 -5.85 -6.17
CA THR A 41 -12.89 -6.09 -5.20
C THR A 41 -12.69 -7.35 -4.36
N TYR A 42 -12.45 -7.16 -3.06
CA TYR A 42 -12.37 -8.27 -2.10
C TYR A 42 -13.04 -7.95 -0.79
N ASP A 43 -13.74 -8.94 -0.26
CA ASP A 43 -14.46 -8.78 0.99
C ASP A 43 -13.77 -9.50 2.15
N GLN A 44 -12.58 -10.14 2.00
CA GLN A 44 -11.95 -10.84 3.14
C GLN A 44 -10.41 -10.88 3.14
N LEU A 45 -9.72 -10.23 2.20
CA LEU A 45 -8.25 -10.34 2.09
C LEU A 45 -7.59 -9.82 3.38
N THR A 46 -6.85 -10.66 4.07
CA THR A 46 -6.23 -10.36 5.37
C THR A 46 -4.70 -10.41 5.34
N SER A 47 -4.14 -10.97 4.28
CA SER A 47 -2.70 -11.14 4.08
C SER A 47 -2.40 -11.17 2.59
N LEU A 48 -1.46 -10.32 2.17
CA LEU A 48 -0.78 -10.41 0.88
C LEU A 48 0.59 -11.02 1.15
N GLY A 49 0.73 -12.34 0.95
CA GLY A 49 2.01 -13.02 1.08
C GLY A 49 2.83 -12.74 -0.18
N LYS A 50 4.06 -12.27 -0.01
CA LYS A 50 5.00 -12.09 -1.11
C LYS A 50 6.36 -12.64 -0.71
N GLU A 51 6.72 -13.78 -1.28
CA GLU A 51 8.13 -14.13 -1.45
C GLU A 51 8.58 -13.50 -2.79
N THR A 52 9.42 -12.47 -2.71
CA THR A 52 10.24 -11.92 -3.81
C THR A 52 9.58 -11.88 -5.21
N ASN A 53 8.86 -10.80 -5.51
CA ASN A 53 8.62 -10.37 -6.89
C ASN A 53 9.49 -9.15 -7.15
N ASP A 54 10.73 -9.41 -7.54
CA ASP A 54 11.80 -8.42 -7.70
C ASP A 54 11.51 -7.39 -8.79
N GLN A 55 10.51 -7.59 -9.65
CA GLN A 55 10.19 -6.68 -10.77
C GLN A 55 8.84 -5.96 -10.61
N LEU A 56 8.17 -6.09 -9.47
CA LEU A 56 6.87 -5.41 -9.27
C LEU A 56 7.08 -3.90 -9.21
N THR A 57 6.61 -3.19 -10.24
CA THR A 57 6.79 -1.73 -10.36
C THR A 57 5.58 -0.92 -9.90
N SER A 58 4.39 -1.53 -9.92
CA SER A 58 3.13 -0.89 -9.55
C SER A 58 2.20 -1.86 -8.81
N LEU A 59 1.63 -1.38 -7.71
CA LEU A 59 0.60 -2.07 -6.93
C LEU A 59 -0.61 -1.15 -6.73
N GLY A 60 -1.80 -1.64 -7.07
CA GLY A 60 -3.07 -0.95 -6.87
C GLY A 60 -4.07 -1.81 -6.13
N ILE A 61 -4.68 -1.26 -5.08
CA ILE A 61 -5.78 -1.86 -4.32
C ILE A 61 -6.94 -0.85 -4.36
N GLU A 62 -8.03 -1.14 -5.08
CA GLU A 62 -9.09 -0.15 -5.36
C GLU A 62 -10.33 -0.24 -4.48
N THR A 63 -10.81 -1.43 -4.10
CA THR A 63 -11.97 -1.55 -3.21
C THR A 63 -11.86 -2.80 -2.35
N ASN A 64 -11.86 -2.62 -1.03
CA ASN A 64 -11.93 -3.72 -0.09
C ASN A 64 -12.80 -3.40 1.13
N ASN A 65 -13.86 -4.18 1.31
CA ASN A 65 -14.85 -3.88 2.33
C ASN A 65 -14.57 -4.53 3.70
N GLN A 66 -13.50 -5.32 3.86
CA GLN A 66 -13.19 -5.98 5.14
C GLN A 66 -11.69 -6.08 5.46
N LEU A 67 -10.80 -5.57 4.60
CA LEU A 67 -9.39 -5.43 4.91
C LEU A 67 -9.27 -4.50 6.11
N THR A 68 -8.77 -5.00 7.23
CA THR A 68 -8.67 -4.25 8.48
C THR A 68 -7.26 -3.72 8.73
N SER A 69 -6.25 -4.40 8.19
CA SER A 69 -4.85 -4.01 8.23
C SER A 69 -4.16 -4.43 6.93
N LEU A 70 -3.19 -3.64 6.48
CA LEU A 70 -2.34 -3.97 5.34
C LEU A 70 -0.92 -3.52 5.63
N ASP A 71 0.03 -4.42 5.48
CA ASP A 71 1.46 -4.12 5.58
C ASP A 71 2.12 -4.44 4.23
N ILE A 72 2.82 -3.45 3.67
CA ILE A 72 3.59 -3.56 2.42
C ILE A 72 5.06 -3.46 2.76
N GLU A 73 5.72 -4.62 2.81
CA GLU A 73 7.15 -4.73 3.16
C GLU A 73 7.99 -5.11 1.94
N THR A 74 9.21 -4.57 1.86
CA THR A 74 10.31 -4.99 0.97
C THR A 74 9.91 -5.20 -0.50
N ASN A 75 9.78 -4.09 -1.25
CA ASN A 75 9.58 -4.14 -2.71
C ASN A 75 10.61 -3.24 -3.43
N ASP A 76 11.76 -3.84 -3.73
CA ASP A 76 12.94 -3.15 -4.27
C ASP A 76 12.75 -2.44 -5.61
N GLN A 77 11.71 -2.74 -6.38
CA GLN A 77 11.42 -2.08 -7.67
C GLN A 77 10.06 -1.39 -7.70
N LEU A 78 9.32 -1.38 -6.59
CA LEU A 78 8.01 -0.74 -6.54
C LEU A 78 8.18 0.77 -6.67
N THR A 79 7.61 1.36 -7.71
CA THR A 79 7.74 2.81 -7.99
C THR A 79 6.48 3.59 -7.65
N SER A 80 5.32 2.93 -7.65
CA SER A 80 4.01 3.52 -7.40
C SER A 80 3.12 2.57 -6.61
N LEU A 81 2.48 3.10 -5.57
CA LEU A 81 1.50 2.40 -4.74
C LEU A 81 0.23 3.24 -4.61
N GLY A 82 -0.91 2.64 -4.93
CA GLY A 82 -2.23 3.24 -4.79
C GLY A 82 -3.16 2.38 -3.94
N ILE A 83 -3.77 2.98 -2.92
CA ILE A 83 -4.73 2.33 -2.03
C ILE A 83 -5.98 3.21 -1.95
N GLU A 84 -7.07 2.75 -2.57
CA GLU A 84 -8.34 3.47 -2.67
C GLU A 84 -9.49 2.67 -2.04
N THR A 85 -10.48 3.35 -1.47
CA THR A 85 -11.80 2.81 -1.06
C THR A 85 -11.74 1.51 -0.23
N ASN A 86 -10.99 1.51 0.87
CA ASN A 86 -10.98 0.39 1.82
C ASN A 86 -11.74 0.76 3.10
N ASP A 87 -13.05 0.52 3.09
CA ASP A 87 -14.01 1.00 4.10
C ASP A 87 -13.80 0.47 5.53
N GLN A 88 -13.00 -0.58 5.72
CA GLN A 88 -12.71 -1.16 7.03
C GLN A 88 -11.22 -1.10 7.40
N LEU A 89 -10.38 -0.51 6.55
CA LEU A 89 -8.93 -0.46 6.79
C LEU A 89 -8.67 0.47 7.97
N THR A 90 -8.08 -0.04 9.04
CA THR A 90 -7.80 0.73 10.27
C THR A 90 -6.32 1.07 10.45
N SER A 91 -5.44 0.26 9.85
CA SER A 91 -3.98 0.39 9.94
C SER A 91 -3.32 0.07 8.61
N LEU A 92 -2.36 0.90 8.19
CA LEU A 92 -1.56 0.70 6.99
C LEU A 92 -0.07 0.94 7.30
N GLY A 93 0.76 -0.08 7.06
CA GLY A 93 2.22 -0.02 7.17
C GLY A 93 2.89 -0.15 5.80
N ILE A 94 3.88 0.70 5.52
CA ILE A 94 4.64 0.68 4.27
C ILE A 94 6.13 0.81 4.61
N GLU A 95 6.89 -0.27 4.44
CA GLU A 95 8.29 -0.35 4.87
C GLU A 95 9.22 -0.90 3.78
N LYS A 96 10.43 -0.33 3.66
CA LYS A 96 11.53 -0.84 2.80
C LYS A 96 11.17 -0.93 1.31
N ASN A 97 10.60 0.12 0.75
CA ASN A 97 10.35 0.20 -0.70
C ASN A 97 11.25 1.28 -1.32
N ASP A 98 12.54 0.97 -1.46
CA ASP A 98 13.60 1.93 -1.77
C ASP A 98 13.42 2.69 -3.10
N GLN A 99 12.65 2.17 -4.05
CA GLN A 99 12.36 2.83 -5.34
C GLN A 99 10.97 3.48 -5.39
N LEU A 100 10.21 3.45 -4.29
CA LEU A 100 8.86 3.99 -4.26
C LEU A 100 8.95 5.51 -4.38
N THR A 101 8.42 6.08 -5.47
CA THR A 101 8.48 7.53 -5.71
C THR A 101 7.16 8.23 -5.42
N SER A 102 6.05 7.51 -5.51
CA SER A 102 4.69 8.03 -5.37
C SER A 102 3.81 7.07 -4.57
N LEU A 103 3.17 7.61 -3.52
CA LEU A 103 2.19 6.92 -2.68
C LEU A 103 0.88 7.72 -2.65
N GLY A 104 -0.21 7.08 -3.07
CA GLY A 104 -1.56 7.65 -3.01
C GLY A 104 -2.48 6.81 -2.13
N ILE A 105 -3.11 7.45 -1.15
CA ILE A 105 -4.05 6.82 -0.22
C ILE A 105 -5.33 7.66 -0.22
N GLU A 106 -6.43 7.11 -0.74
CA GLU A 106 -7.70 7.85 -0.90
C GLU A 106 -8.93 7.07 -0.38
N LYS A 107 -9.88 7.76 0.27
CA LYS A 107 -11.18 7.19 0.68
C LYS A 107 -11.08 5.97 1.61
N ASN A 108 -10.14 5.95 2.55
CA ASN A 108 -10.08 4.90 3.56
C ASN A 108 -10.65 5.46 4.87
N ASP A 109 -11.98 5.54 4.93
CA ASP A 109 -12.72 6.29 5.96
C ASP A 109 -12.52 5.75 7.39
N GLN A 110 -12.00 4.54 7.58
CA GLN A 110 -11.71 3.97 8.90
C GLN A 110 -10.22 3.96 9.25
N LEU A 111 -9.35 4.49 8.36
CA LEU A 111 -7.91 4.44 8.56
C LEU A 111 -7.53 5.35 9.71
N THR A 112 -7.01 4.78 10.79
CA THR A 112 -6.62 5.54 12.00
C THR A 112 -5.11 5.71 12.13
N PHE A 113 -4.34 4.75 11.60
CA PHE A 113 -2.89 4.71 11.66
C PHE A 113 -2.29 4.49 10.27
N LEU A 114 -1.32 5.34 9.90
CA LEU A 114 -0.47 5.19 8.73
C LEU A 114 0.99 5.30 9.14
N GLY A 115 1.76 4.24 8.91
CA GLY A 115 3.21 4.19 9.11
C GLY A 115 3.93 4.05 7.76
N ILE A 116 4.89 4.93 7.51
CA ILE A 116 5.72 4.92 6.29
C ILE A 116 7.18 4.98 6.75
N GLU A 117 7.93 3.90 6.55
CA GLU A 117 9.28 3.76 7.08
C GLU A 117 10.27 3.28 6.00
N THR A 118 11.45 3.91 5.89
CA THR A 118 12.52 3.46 4.99
C THR A 118 12.03 3.33 3.53
N ASN A 119 11.53 4.43 2.96
CA ASN A 119 11.22 4.51 1.53
C ASN A 119 12.00 5.69 0.93
N ASP A 120 13.31 5.50 0.79
CA ASP A 120 14.29 6.57 0.56
C ASP A 120 14.00 7.44 -0.67
N GLN A 121 13.37 6.90 -1.71
CA GLN A 121 13.03 7.65 -2.92
C GLN A 121 11.62 8.24 -2.95
N LEU A 122 10.86 8.15 -1.85
CA LEU A 122 9.50 8.66 -1.80
C LEU A 122 9.52 10.18 -1.90
N THR A 123 8.99 10.72 -3.01
CA THR A 123 8.97 12.17 -3.25
C THR A 123 7.58 12.78 -3.10
N SER A 124 6.54 11.98 -3.34
CA SER A 124 5.14 12.42 -3.32
C SER A 124 4.28 11.49 -2.49
N LEU A 125 3.63 12.05 -1.46
CA LEU A 125 2.63 11.39 -0.63
C LEU A 125 1.31 12.13 -0.72
N GLY A 126 0.26 11.50 -1.26
CA GLY A 126 -1.10 12.03 -1.29
C GLY A 126 -2.01 11.26 -0.32
N ILE A 127 -2.68 11.97 0.58
CA ILE A 127 -3.64 11.40 1.55
C ILE A 127 -4.94 12.20 1.48
N GLU A 128 -5.94 11.69 0.74
CA GLU A 128 -7.20 12.38 0.49
C GLU A 128 -8.41 11.62 1.05
N LYS A 129 -9.34 12.30 1.74
CA LYS A 129 -10.58 11.67 2.26
C LYS A 129 -10.30 10.45 3.16
N ASN A 130 -9.38 10.61 4.11
CA ASN A 130 -9.09 9.61 5.14
C ASN A 130 -9.43 10.24 6.50
N ASP A 131 -10.72 10.50 6.72
CA ASP A 131 -11.23 11.42 7.75
C ASP A 131 -11.00 10.94 9.19
N GLN A 132 -10.72 9.66 9.39
CA GLN A 132 -10.43 9.08 10.71
C GLN A 132 -8.93 8.95 11.00
N LEU A 133 -8.06 9.44 10.11
CA LEU A 133 -6.61 9.35 10.32
C LEU A 133 -6.21 10.20 11.52
N THR A 134 -5.61 9.57 12.53
CA THR A 134 -5.21 10.25 13.77
C THR A 134 -3.72 10.15 14.06
N SER A 135 -3.04 9.16 13.46
CA SER A 135 -1.62 8.93 13.60
C SER A 135 -0.96 8.76 12.24
N LEU A 136 0.02 9.61 11.95
CA LEU A 136 0.88 9.51 10.78
C LEU A 136 2.34 9.46 11.24
N GLY A 137 3.00 8.33 11.02
CA GLY A 137 4.43 8.15 11.24
C GLY A 137 5.16 8.11 9.90
N ILE A 138 6.18 8.96 9.73
CA ILE A 138 7.04 8.98 8.54
C ILE A 138 8.48 8.99 9.04
N GLU A 139 9.21 7.90 8.84
CA GLU A 139 10.58 7.72 9.34
C GLU A 139 11.51 7.29 8.21
N THR A 140 12.70 7.89 8.10
CA THR A 140 13.69 7.50 7.07
C THR A 140 13.09 7.59 5.65
N ASN A 141 12.53 8.76 5.31
CA ASN A 141 11.99 9.05 3.96
C ASN A 141 12.58 10.39 3.47
N ASP A 142 13.90 10.44 3.35
CA ASP A 142 14.68 11.69 3.24
C ASP A 142 14.37 12.53 1.99
N GLN A 143 13.81 11.92 0.94
CA GLN A 143 13.45 12.60 -0.30
C GLN A 143 12.01 13.11 -0.34
N LEU A 144 11.23 12.93 0.74
CA LEU A 144 9.84 13.36 0.80
C LEU A 144 9.76 14.89 0.84
N THR A 145 9.43 15.47 -0.32
CA THR A 145 9.40 16.91 -0.52
C THR A 145 7.99 17.46 -0.73
N SER A 146 7.03 16.59 -1.07
CA SER A 146 5.65 16.96 -1.30
C SER A 146 4.69 16.07 -0.52
N LEU A 147 3.94 16.69 0.38
CA LEU A 147 2.68 16.16 0.87
C LEU A 147 1.58 16.74 -0.01
N GLY A 148 1.08 15.93 -0.96
CA GLY A 148 -0.10 16.26 -1.76
C GLY A 148 -1.33 16.40 -0.87
N ASN A 149 -2.35 17.13 -1.37
CA ASN A 149 -3.66 17.43 -0.76
C ASN A 149 -3.95 16.70 0.56
N LEU A 150 -3.29 17.16 1.62
CA LEU A 150 -3.58 16.68 2.95
C LEU A 150 -4.92 17.26 3.33
N ASP A 151 -5.88 16.43 3.73
CA ASP A 151 -7.03 16.97 4.43
C ASP A 151 -6.57 17.52 5.78
N THR A 152 -6.24 18.82 5.78
CA THR A 152 -5.75 19.57 6.95
C THR A 152 -6.80 19.73 8.05
N THR A 153 -8.02 19.23 7.86
CA THR A 153 -9.03 19.18 8.94
C THR A 153 -8.73 18.13 10.00
N ASN A 154 -7.80 17.20 9.72
CA ASN A 154 -7.47 16.09 10.59
C ASN A 154 -6.26 16.40 11.52
N ASN A 155 -6.34 15.96 12.78
CA ASN A 155 -5.41 16.32 13.88
C ASN A 155 -4.04 15.58 13.85
N TRP A 156 -3.70 14.85 12.78
CA TRP A 156 -2.48 14.04 12.71
C TRP A 156 -1.19 14.85 12.46
N LEU A 157 -1.29 16.17 12.21
CA LEU A 157 -0.13 17.04 11.92
C LEU A 157 0.84 17.23 13.12
N HIS A 158 0.52 16.68 14.30
CA HIS A 158 1.30 16.90 15.52
C HIS A 158 2.66 16.18 15.60
N HIS A 159 3.02 15.32 14.65
CA HIS A 159 4.32 14.62 14.63
C HIS A 159 5.22 14.96 13.42
N PHE A 160 4.88 16.02 12.67
CA PHE A 160 5.61 16.44 11.48
C PHE A 160 6.86 17.26 11.80
N LEU A 161 7.87 16.66 12.43
CA LEU A 161 9.20 17.26 12.47
C LEU A 161 10.25 16.19 12.15
N PRO A 162 10.95 16.28 11.00
CA PRO A 162 12.25 15.66 10.92
C PRO A 162 13.12 16.32 11.99
N GLU A 163 13.80 15.51 12.82
CA GLU A 163 14.86 16.02 13.67
C GLU A 163 15.93 16.63 12.75
N ALA A 164 15.92 17.95 12.62
CA ALA A 164 16.97 18.68 11.93
C ALA A 164 18.23 18.61 12.80
N GLU A 165 19.27 17.89 12.35
CA GLU A 165 20.65 18.09 12.80
C GLU A 165 21.20 19.46 12.39
#